data_AF-A0A7I8IAT0-F1
#
_entry.id   AF-A0A7I8IAT0-F1
#
_cell.length_a   1.000
_cell.length_b   1.000
_cell.length_c   1.000
_cell.angle_alpha   90.00
_cell.angle_beta   90.00
_cell.angle_gamma   90.00
#
_symmetry.space_group_name_H-M   'P 1'
#
loop_
_entity.id
_entity.type
_entity.pdbx_description
1 polymer ?
#
loop_
_entity_poly.entity_id
_entity_poly.type
_entity_poly.pdbx_seq_one_letter_code
_entity_poly.pdbx_strand_id
1 'polypeptide(L)'
;MAIVPCGSTWAAQLAIGAQLRPSSHSRQAISCCYAKFLNHQYGICAKEKCLASSSATLFARDTSLGLPCSGLQTARHRRGARLVVRADADYYSVLGVNAATDMFNFCQFLAYRKLARSYHPDVNKEPGAEQKFKEISNAYEVLSDDEKRSLYDRFGEAGLKGAGMGTGDFSNPFDLFESLFEGMGGMGGMGGSRATRNRPMQGDDETYNLVLNFKDAIFGVEKEIEITRLETCGTCDGSGVKAGTKPTKCTTCGGQGQVVSSVRTPLGVFQQVMTCSTCGGTGEISTPCGTCSGDGRVRRTKRISLKVPAGVDSGSRLRVRSEGNAGRRGGEPGDLYVFIEVLSDQVLKRDGTNILHTCKVSYIDAILGTVVKVPTVDGMVDLKVPAGTQPGTTLGDQLVRVQVEIPKRLSGDEKKLIEELANLNKAKAPNSSRR
;
A
#
# COMPACT_ATOMS: atom_id res chain seq x y z
N MET A 1 -18.15 26.01 78.93
CA MET A 1 -17.54 25.13 77.92
C MET A 1 -16.31 25.83 77.38
N ALA A 2 -15.14 25.51 77.91
CA ALA A 2 -13.86 26.07 77.52
C ALA A 2 -12.95 24.87 77.22
N ILE A 3 -12.36 24.84 76.02
CA ILE A 3 -11.50 23.74 75.57
C ILE A 3 -10.06 24.24 75.64
N VAL A 4 -9.32 23.56 76.51
CA VAL A 4 -7.89 23.70 76.85
C VAL A 4 -7.12 22.56 76.15
N PRO A 5 -5.82 22.72 75.85
CA PRO A 5 -5.20 22.11 74.67
C PRO A 5 -4.54 20.75 74.88
N CYS A 6 -4.17 20.21 73.71
CA CYS A 6 -3.52 18.95 73.37
C CYS A 6 -2.07 18.82 73.87
N GLY A 7 -1.66 17.59 74.20
CA GLY A 7 -0.30 17.25 74.59
C GLY A 7 0.21 15.99 73.88
N SER A 8 1.53 15.98 73.64
CA SER A 8 2.48 14.82 73.55
C SER A 8 2.29 13.78 72.42
N THR A 9 3.31 13.24 71.72
CA THR A 9 4.78 13.21 71.88
C THR A 9 5.42 12.52 70.63
N TRP A 10 6.55 13.07 70.15
CA TRP A 10 7.79 12.46 69.64
C TRP A 10 7.83 11.49 68.42
N ALA A 11 8.63 11.88 67.41
CA ALA A 11 9.46 10.99 66.59
C ALA A 11 10.71 11.76 66.12
N ALA A 12 11.89 11.12 66.23
CA ALA A 12 13.21 11.69 66.01
C ALA A 12 13.73 11.51 64.56
N GLN A 13 14.55 12.48 64.16
CA GLN A 13 15.39 12.58 62.96
C GLN A 13 16.36 11.39 62.74
N LEU A 14 16.79 11.16 61.48
CA LEU A 14 18.08 11.68 60.97
C LEU A 14 18.31 11.38 59.49
N ALA A 15 19.07 12.30 58.88
CA ALA A 15 19.42 12.42 57.46
C ALA A 15 20.86 11.88 57.18
N ILE A 16 21.40 12.25 56.00
CA ILE A 16 22.78 12.12 55.45
C ILE A 16 22.86 10.99 54.41
N GLY A 17 23.44 11.10 53.20
CA GLY A 17 24.28 12.09 52.52
C GLY A 17 25.45 11.41 51.78
N ALA A 18 25.91 12.00 50.65
CA ALA A 18 27.13 11.73 49.83
C ALA A 18 27.08 10.61 48.75
N GLN A 19 27.26 10.85 47.43
CA GLN A 19 28.41 11.29 46.59
C GLN A 19 29.43 10.18 46.22
N LEU A 20 29.59 9.85 44.92
CA LEU A 20 30.83 9.88 44.10
C LEU A 20 30.78 9.07 42.77
N ARG A 21 31.53 9.59 41.78
CA ARG A 21 31.83 9.18 40.36
C ARG A 21 32.93 8.08 40.27
N PRO A 22 33.60 7.77 39.11
CA PRO A 22 33.21 7.43 37.72
C PRO A 22 34.01 6.21 37.12
N SER A 23 34.03 6.07 35.77
CA SER A 23 34.98 5.36 34.86
C SER A 23 34.58 3.93 34.40
N SER A 24 34.95 3.38 33.23
CA SER A 24 35.29 3.77 31.84
C SER A 24 35.60 2.46 31.06
N HIS A 25 35.64 2.50 29.72
CA HIS A 25 36.02 1.44 28.73
C HIS A 25 34.90 0.49 28.24
N SER A 26 34.83 0.00 26.99
CA SER A 26 35.35 0.40 25.66
C SER A 26 34.96 -0.68 24.62
N ARG A 27 34.69 -0.28 23.36
CA ARG A 27 34.71 -1.08 22.09
C ARG A 27 33.62 -2.17 21.92
N GLN A 28 33.03 -2.44 20.76
CA GLN A 28 33.54 -2.46 19.38
C GLN A 28 32.46 -2.07 18.35
N ALA A 29 32.93 -1.50 17.24
CA ALA A 29 32.25 -1.39 15.95
C ALA A 29 32.61 -2.59 15.06
N ILE A 30 31.71 -3.03 14.18
CA ILE A 30 32.03 -3.82 12.98
C ILE A 30 31.19 -3.30 11.80
N SER A 31 31.87 -3.16 10.66
CA SER A 31 31.44 -2.61 9.38
C SER A 31 31.27 -3.72 8.32
N CYS A 32 30.43 -3.45 7.32
CA CYS A 32 30.39 -3.87 5.90
C CYS A 32 30.96 -5.23 5.44
N CYS A 33 30.17 -5.94 4.59
CA CYS A 33 30.50 -6.48 3.25
C CYS A 33 29.27 -7.27 2.74
N TYR A 34 28.60 -6.95 1.60
CA TYR A 34 28.91 -7.21 0.18
C TYR A 34 28.93 -8.70 -0.26
N ALA A 35 27.96 -9.10 -1.09
CA ALA A 35 27.93 -10.20 -2.11
C ALA A 35 26.44 -10.43 -2.47
N LYS A 36 25.88 -10.33 -3.69
CA LYS A 36 26.22 -10.66 -5.09
C LYS A 36 26.44 -12.15 -5.39
N PHE A 37 25.71 -12.62 -6.42
CA PHE A 37 25.63 -13.94 -7.07
C PHE A 37 24.64 -14.94 -6.45
N LEU A 38 23.66 -15.48 -7.18
CA LEU A 38 23.87 -16.38 -8.32
C LEU A 38 22.89 -16.19 -9.50
N ASN A 39 23.49 -16.17 -10.69
CA ASN A 39 22.90 -16.49 -11.98
C ASN A 39 22.53 -17.98 -12.05
N HIS A 40 21.45 -18.31 -12.74
CA HIS A 40 21.34 -19.59 -13.41
C HIS A 40 20.56 -19.45 -14.71
N GLN A 41 21.09 -20.12 -15.74
CA GLN A 41 20.40 -20.70 -16.90
C GLN A 41 20.50 -20.01 -18.28
N TYR A 42 21.41 -20.61 -19.05
CA TYR A 42 21.30 -21.05 -20.45
C TYR A 42 21.40 -19.99 -21.55
N GLY A 43 22.62 -19.88 -22.08
CA GLY A 43 22.83 -19.61 -23.49
C GLY A 43 22.65 -20.88 -24.32
N ILE A 44 21.80 -20.83 -25.33
CA ILE A 44 21.91 -21.67 -26.52
C ILE A 44 21.75 -20.76 -27.74
N CYS A 45 22.70 -20.98 -28.65
CA CYS A 45 22.98 -20.39 -29.95
C CYS A 45 21.74 -20.08 -30.82
N ALA A 46 21.72 -18.89 -31.41
CA ALA A 46 21.05 -18.60 -32.67
C ALA A 46 22.08 -18.55 -33.81
N LYS A 47 21.81 -19.28 -34.90
CA LYS A 47 22.24 -19.00 -36.29
C LYS A 47 21.16 -19.61 -37.17
N GLU A 48 20.28 -18.81 -37.77
CA GLU A 48 20.43 -18.08 -39.03
C GLU A 48 20.42 -18.95 -40.30
N LYS A 49 19.62 -18.46 -41.26
CA LYS A 49 19.53 -18.72 -42.71
C LYS A 49 18.47 -19.76 -43.10
N CYS A 50 17.31 -19.33 -43.59
CA CYS A 50 17.00 -18.70 -44.91
C CYS A 50 16.92 -19.71 -46.04
N LEU A 51 15.95 -19.44 -46.93
CA LEU A 51 15.67 -20.05 -48.24
C LEU A 51 14.84 -21.35 -48.11
N ALA A 52 13.69 -21.52 -48.76
CA ALA A 52 13.20 -20.91 -49.97
C ALA A 52 11.66 -20.90 -49.98
N SER A 53 11.08 -19.84 -50.55
CA SER A 53 9.79 -19.96 -51.22
C SER A 53 10.02 -20.42 -52.65
N SER A 54 9.15 -21.29 -53.15
CA SER A 54 8.84 -21.45 -54.57
C SER A 54 7.51 -22.19 -54.63
N SER A 55 6.47 -21.48 -55.05
CA SER A 55 5.75 -21.78 -56.30
C SER A 55 4.60 -22.76 -56.05
N ALA A 56 3.43 -22.68 -56.67
CA ALA A 56 2.78 -21.70 -57.52
C ALA A 56 1.31 -22.17 -57.61
N THR A 57 0.41 -21.23 -57.89
CA THR A 57 -0.81 -21.35 -58.71
C THR A 57 -1.72 -22.59 -58.58
N LEU A 58 -3.04 -22.37 -58.49
CA LEU A 58 -4.02 -22.87 -59.46
C LEU A 58 -5.40 -22.21 -59.31
N PHE A 59 -6.08 -22.15 -60.45
CA PHE A 59 -7.23 -21.33 -60.84
C PHE A 59 -8.60 -21.79 -60.29
N ALA A 60 -9.57 -20.84 -60.31
CA ALA A 60 -10.98 -20.94 -60.74
C ALA A 60 -11.86 -20.03 -59.85
N ARG A 61 -12.88 -19.30 -60.31
CA ARG A 61 -13.61 -19.23 -61.57
C ARG A 61 -14.44 -17.94 -61.57
N ASP A 62 -14.67 -17.40 -62.76
CA ASP A 62 -15.49 -16.22 -63.07
C ASP A 62 -16.95 -16.32 -62.64
N THR A 63 -17.57 -15.17 -62.34
CA THR A 63 -18.90 -14.86 -62.89
C THR A 63 -19.03 -13.35 -63.12
N SER A 64 -19.23 -13.02 -64.39
CA SER A 64 -19.42 -11.72 -65.03
C SER A 64 -20.82 -11.13 -64.82
N LEU A 65 -20.95 -9.80 -64.90
CA LEU A 65 -21.71 -9.03 -65.92
C LEU A 65 -22.13 -7.64 -65.42
N GLY A 66 -21.92 -6.59 -66.22
CA GLY A 66 -22.70 -5.35 -66.15
C GLY A 66 -21.95 -4.01 -66.36
N LEU A 67 -21.56 -3.70 -67.59
CA LEU A 67 -21.51 -2.32 -68.15
C LEU A 67 -22.67 -2.22 -69.17
N PRO A 68 -23.20 -1.06 -69.61
CA PRO A 68 -22.48 0.23 -69.81
C PRO A 68 -23.31 1.51 -69.54
N CYS A 69 -22.68 2.69 -69.62
CA CYS A 69 -23.07 3.78 -70.55
C CYS A 69 -22.46 5.13 -70.17
N SER A 70 -22.06 5.82 -71.23
CA SER A 70 -21.27 7.04 -71.33
C SER A 70 -22.12 8.24 -71.74
N GLY A 71 -21.71 9.44 -71.30
CA GLY A 71 -22.15 10.77 -71.79
C GLY A 71 -22.62 11.64 -70.63
N LEU A 72 -22.16 12.87 -70.39
CA LEU A 72 -21.60 13.89 -71.29
C LEU A 72 -20.52 14.72 -70.60
N GLN A 73 -19.63 15.22 -71.44
CA GLN A 73 -18.60 16.20 -71.14
C GLN A 73 -19.21 17.55 -70.79
N THR A 74 -18.71 18.20 -69.73
CA THR A 74 -18.55 19.66 -69.73
C THR A 74 -17.12 19.99 -69.30
N ALA A 75 -16.45 20.72 -70.18
CA ALA A 75 -15.07 21.13 -70.04
C ALA A 75 -14.97 22.42 -69.21
N ARG A 76 -13.87 22.49 -68.45
CA ARG A 76 -13.16 23.69 -67.96
C ARG A 76 -13.81 24.47 -66.80
N HIS A 77 -13.15 24.39 -65.65
CA HIS A 77 -12.22 25.44 -65.26
C HIS A 77 -11.13 24.89 -64.33
N ARG A 78 -9.87 24.94 -64.78
CA ARG A 78 -8.73 24.91 -63.88
C ARG A 78 -8.82 26.15 -62.99
N ARG A 79 -9.00 25.98 -61.68
CA ARG A 79 -8.61 26.95 -60.66
C ARG A 79 -7.97 26.20 -59.51
N GLY A 80 -6.71 26.53 -59.25
CA GLY A 80 -5.97 26.18 -58.04
C GLY A 80 -5.66 24.69 -57.90
N ALA A 81 -4.54 24.25 -58.47
CA ALA A 81 -3.79 23.20 -57.78
C ALA A 81 -3.42 23.78 -56.41
N ARG A 82 -4.17 23.40 -55.36
CA ARG A 82 -3.76 23.63 -53.98
C ARG A 82 -2.43 22.90 -53.86
N LEU A 83 -1.36 23.64 -53.60
CA LEU A 83 -0.06 23.10 -53.26
C LEU A 83 -0.26 22.23 -52.02
N VAL A 84 -0.44 20.92 -52.21
CA VAL A 84 -0.38 19.97 -51.12
C VAL A 84 1.10 19.82 -50.82
N VAL A 85 1.58 20.62 -49.88
CA VAL A 85 2.84 20.35 -49.21
C VAL A 85 2.63 19.03 -48.47
N ARG A 86 3.16 17.94 -49.04
CA ARG A 86 3.27 16.67 -48.30
C ARG A 86 4.37 16.87 -47.27
N ALA A 87 3.95 17.02 -46.01
CA ALA A 87 4.86 16.91 -44.88
C ALA A 87 5.21 15.44 -44.65
N ASP A 88 6.39 15.20 -44.11
CA ASP A 88 6.80 13.90 -43.60
C ASP A 88 5.81 13.48 -42.48
N ALA A 89 4.96 12.49 -42.79
CA ALA A 89 3.95 11.83 -41.94
C ALA A 89 2.94 12.71 -41.17
N ASP A 90 1.67 12.74 -41.62
CA ASP A 90 0.56 13.38 -40.88
C ASP A 90 0.26 12.63 -39.56
N TYR A 91 0.07 13.33 -38.43
CA TYR A 91 -0.22 12.68 -37.13
C TYR A 91 -1.51 11.84 -37.13
N TYR A 92 -2.48 12.26 -37.93
CA TYR A 92 -3.71 11.48 -38.20
C TYR A 92 -3.39 10.13 -38.87
N SER A 93 -2.43 10.12 -39.78
CA SER A 93 -2.00 8.90 -40.49
C SER A 93 -1.18 7.96 -39.59
N VAL A 94 -0.37 8.52 -38.68
CA VAL A 94 0.43 7.76 -37.70
C VAL A 94 -0.47 7.01 -36.71
N LEU A 95 -1.54 7.64 -36.22
CA LEU A 95 -2.52 6.98 -35.35
C LEU A 95 -3.58 6.18 -36.13
N GLY A 96 -3.72 6.39 -37.44
CA GLY A 96 -4.74 5.76 -38.27
C GLY A 96 -6.16 6.24 -37.96
N VAL A 97 -6.33 7.50 -37.58
CA VAL A 97 -7.61 8.09 -37.16
C VAL A 97 -8.02 9.19 -38.13
N ASN A 98 -9.31 9.24 -38.49
CA ASN A 98 -9.86 10.27 -39.37
C ASN A 98 -10.26 11.51 -38.54
N ALA A 99 -9.97 12.71 -39.03
CA ALA A 99 -10.22 13.97 -38.32
C ALA A 99 -11.72 14.31 -38.17
N ALA A 100 -12.59 13.74 -39.00
CA ALA A 100 -14.01 14.09 -39.12
C ALA A 100 -14.98 13.15 -38.38
N THR A 101 -14.70 12.79 -37.13
CA THR A 101 -15.57 11.91 -36.32
C THR A 101 -16.08 12.60 -35.05
N ASP A 102 -17.38 12.52 -34.78
CA ASP A 102 -18.01 13.12 -33.57
C ASP A 102 -17.46 12.57 -32.24
N MET A 103 -16.90 11.36 -32.25
CA MET A 103 -16.24 10.72 -31.09
C MET A 103 -14.71 10.69 -31.24
N PHE A 104 -14.11 11.76 -31.79
CA PHE A 104 -12.68 11.79 -32.13
C PHE A 104 -11.77 11.42 -30.96
N ASN A 105 -11.97 12.03 -29.78
CA ASN A 105 -11.12 11.82 -28.60
C ASN A 105 -11.13 10.34 -28.14
N PHE A 106 -12.29 9.68 -28.25
CA PHE A 106 -12.42 8.25 -27.91
C PHE A 106 -11.74 7.35 -28.94
N CYS A 107 -11.92 7.62 -30.23
CA CYS A 107 -11.28 6.87 -31.32
C CYS A 107 -9.75 7.01 -31.27
N GLN A 108 -9.24 8.21 -30.99
CA GLN A 108 -7.81 8.48 -30.82
C GLN A 108 -7.21 7.71 -29.64
N PHE A 109 -7.86 7.76 -28.47
CA PHE A 109 -7.40 7.04 -27.28
C PHE A 109 -7.34 5.52 -27.52
N LEU A 110 -8.34 4.96 -28.19
CA LEU A 110 -8.35 3.53 -28.52
C LEU A 110 -7.26 3.15 -29.52
N ALA A 111 -7.04 3.97 -30.55
CA ALA A 111 -5.99 3.75 -31.54
C ALA A 111 -4.60 3.80 -30.90
N TYR A 112 -4.34 4.83 -30.09
CA TYR A 112 -3.10 4.96 -29.31
C TYR A 112 -2.88 3.75 -28.39
N ARG A 113 -3.90 3.35 -27.61
CA ARG A 113 -3.78 2.20 -26.69
C ARG A 113 -3.53 0.88 -27.41
N LYS A 114 -3.99 0.73 -28.66
CA LYS A 114 -3.73 -0.46 -29.49
C LYS A 114 -2.29 -0.45 -30.01
N LEU A 115 -1.84 0.69 -30.54
CA LEU A 115 -0.50 0.86 -31.13
C LEU A 115 0.61 0.86 -30.06
N ALA A 116 0.38 1.51 -28.91
CA ALA A 116 1.32 1.53 -27.79
C ALA A 116 1.58 0.13 -27.23
N ARG A 117 0.57 -0.75 -27.21
CA ARG A 117 0.74 -2.15 -26.80
C ARG A 117 1.50 -2.99 -27.84
N SER A 118 1.35 -2.71 -29.13
CA SER A 118 2.03 -3.45 -30.19
C SER A 118 3.48 -3.02 -30.42
N TYR A 119 3.82 -1.77 -30.10
CA TYR A 119 5.16 -1.20 -30.28
C TYR A 119 5.87 -0.92 -28.95
N HIS A 120 5.39 -1.47 -27.83
CA HIS A 120 6.07 -1.35 -26.54
C HIS A 120 7.44 -2.04 -26.59
N PRO A 121 8.53 -1.43 -26.06
CA PRO A 121 9.88 -1.99 -26.13
C PRO A 121 10.01 -3.38 -25.47
N ASP A 122 9.18 -3.65 -24.46
CA ASP A 122 9.17 -4.97 -23.80
C ASP A 122 8.46 -6.06 -24.62
N VAL A 123 7.52 -5.68 -25.50
CA VAL A 123 6.67 -6.61 -26.25
C VAL A 123 7.20 -6.83 -27.67
N ASN A 124 7.75 -5.80 -28.30
CA ASN A 124 8.28 -5.85 -29.66
C ASN A 124 9.75 -5.38 -29.70
N LYS A 125 10.66 -6.30 -30.05
CA LYS A 125 12.12 -6.10 -30.08
C LYS A 125 12.70 -5.92 -31.49
N GLU A 126 11.86 -5.61 -32.48
CA GLU A 126 12.33 -5.36 -33.85
C GLU A 126 13.10 -4.03 -33.96
N PRO A 127 14.17 -3.96 -34.78
CA PRO A 127 14.88 -2.72 -35.04
C PRO A 127 13.95 -1.73 -35.76
N GLY A 128 13.56 -0.65 -35.08
CA GLY A 128 12.63 0.37 -35.58
C GLY A 128 11.27 0.43 -34.87
N ALA A 129 10.94 -0.52 -33.99
CA ALA A 129 9.73 -0.47 -33.17
C ALA A 129 9.74 0.74 -32.21
N GLU A 130 10.91 1.08 -31.66
CA GLU A 130 11.11 2.23 -30.78
C GLU A 130 10.85 3.57 -31.50
N GLN A 131 11.27 3.70 -32.77
CA GLN A 131 11.04 4.91 -33.57
C GLN A 131 9.55 5.13 -33.83
N LYS A 132 8.83 4.07 -34.21
CA LYS A 132 7.38 4.12 -34.40
C LYS A 132 6.64 4.42 -33.09
N PHE A 133 7.10 3.87 -31.97
CA PHE A 133 6.52 4.15 -30.66
C PHE A 133 6.67 5.64 -30.28
N LYS A 134 7.83 6.25 -30.58
CA LYS A 134 8.07 7.68 -30.40
C LYS A 134 7.14 8.52 -31.28
N GLU A 135 7.00 8.17 -32.55
CA GLU A 135 6.09 8.84 -33.48
C GLU A 135 4.62 8.76 -33.02
N ILE A 136 4.16 7.59 -32.57
CA ILE A 136 2.81 7.35 -32.05
C ILE A 136 2.55 8.18 -30.78
N SER A 137 3.54 8.26 -29.89
CA SER A 137 3.42 9.03 -28.64
C SER A 137 3.34 10.53 -28.91
N ASN A 138 4.18 11.04 -29.82
CA ASN A 138 4.16 12.45 -30.24
C ASN A 138 2.83 12.82 -30.90
N ALA A 139 2.34 11.95 -31.81
CA ALA A 139 1.05 12.16 -32.47
C ALA A 139 -0.10 12.21 -31.45
N TYR A 140 -0.08 11.33 -30.44
CA TYR A 140 -1.12 11.32 -29.41
C TYR A 140 -1.07 12.58 -28.54
N GLU A 141 0.10 13.05 -28.12
CA GLU A 141 0.23 14.25 -27.29
C GLU A 141 -0.38 15.48 -27.98
N VAL A 142 -0.03 15.70 -29.25
CA VAL A 142 -0.52 16.83 -30.05
C VAL A 142 -2.03 16.74 -30.28
N LEU A 143 -2.54 15.55 -30.60
CA LEU A 143 -3.95 15.38 -30.94
C LEU A 143 -4.86 15.29 -29.71
N SER A 144 -4.32 14.94 -28.53
CA SER A 144 -5.09 14.76 -27.29
C SER A 144 -5.49 16.07 -26.61
N ASP A 145 -4.73 17.14 -26.87
CA ASP A 145 -4.98 18.47 -26.35
C ASP A 145 -5.65 19.32 -27.43
N ASP A 146 -6.84 19.85 -27.13
CA ASP A 146 -7.63 20.64 -28.07
C ASP A 146 -6.89 21.89 -28.55
N GLU A 147 -6.04 22.50 -27.71
CA GLU A 147 -5.27 23.69 -28.08
C GLU A 147 -4.14 23.33 -29.05
N LYS A 148 -3.34 22.31 -28.73
CA LYS A 148 -2.22 21.84 -29.59
C LYS A 148 -2.73 21.29 -30.91
N ARG A 149 -3.84 20.56 -30.89
CA ARG A 149 -4.52 20.08 -32.09
C ARG A 149 -4.97 21.22 -32.98
N SER A 150 -5.60 22.24 -32.41
CA SER A 150 -6.07 23.40 -33.19
C SER A 150 -4.92 24.16 -33.86
N LEU A 151 -3.75 24.22 -33.21
CA LEU A 151 -2.54 24.82 -33.77
C LEU A 151 -1.97 23.97 -34.90
N TYR A 152 -1.93 22.65 -34.73
CA TYR A 152 -1.51 21.71 -35.76
C TYR A 152 -2.44 21.76 -36.99
N ASP A 153 -3.75 21.79 -36.79
CA ASP A 153 -4.74 21.84 -37.88
C ASP A 153 -4.65 23.16 -38.68
N ARG A 154 -4.22 24.26 -38.04
CA ARG A 154 -4.09 25.59 -38.67
C ARG A 154 -2.75 25.79 -39.36
N PHE A 155 -1.65 25.33 -38.77
CA PHE A 155 -0.29 25.69 -39.15
C PHE A 155 0.61 24.49 -39.47
N GLY A 156 0.09 23.26 -39.35
CA GLY A 156 0.86 22.02 -39.47
C GLY A 156 1.91 21.87 -38.36
N GLU A 157 2.89 21.00 -38.56
CA GLU A 157 3.97 20.76 -37.60
C GLU A 157 4.81 22.02 -37.31
N ALA A 158 4.90 22.93 -38.29
CA ALA A 158 5.61 24.21 -38.15
C ALA A 158 5.02 25.12 -37.06
N GLY A 159 3.71 25.02 -36.79
CA GLY A 159 3.05 25.78 -35.72
C GLY A 159 3.38 25.30 -34.32
N LEU A 160 3.69 24.01 -34.17
CA LEU A 160 4.05 23.39 -32.88
C LEU A 160 5.48 23.75 -32.47
N LYS A 161 6.40 23.87 -33.43
CA LYS A 161 7.80 24.27 -33.19
C LYS A 161 7.97 25.76 -32.81
N GLY A 162 6.96 26.60 -33.09
CA GLY A 162 7.01 28.04 -32.83
C GLY A 162 6.38 28.51 -31.50
N ALA A 163 5.71 27.63 -30.75
CA ALA A 163 5.00 27.98 -29.52
C ALA A 163 5.82 27.82 -28.23
N GLY A 164 7.11 27.46 -28.34
CA GLY A 164 8.04 27.33 -27.22
C GLY A 164 8.98 28.53 -27.10
N MET A 165 8.72 29.39 -26.12
CA MET A 165 9.64 30.45 -25.67
C MET A 165 10.98 29.84 -25.22
N GLY A 166 12.10 30.22 -25.86
CA GLY A 166 13.44 30.05 -25.29
C GLY A 166 14.48 29.44 -26.23
N THR A 167 15.46 30.26 -26.63
CA THR A 167 16.68 29.94 -27.36
C THR A 167 17.46 28.74 -26.81
N GLY A 168 17.71 27.74 -27.66
CA GLY A 168 18.63 26.63 -27.41
C GLY A 168 18.71 25.72 -28.64
N ASP A 169 19.90 25.29 -29.01
CA ASP A 169 20.21 24.47 -30.19
C ASP A 169 19.55 23.08 -30.07
N PHE A 170 18.53 22.80 -30.90
CA PHE A 170 17.70 21.59 -30.83
C PHE A 170 18.14 20.54 -31.86
N SER A 171 19.16 19.76 -31.53
CA SER A 171 19.53 18.58 -32.33
C SER A 171 19.13 17.24 -31.71
N ASN A 172 18.64 17.19 -30.46
CA ASN A 172 18.19 15.94 -29.82
C ASN A 172 16.96 16.13 -28.92
N PRO A 173 15.79 15.55 -29.28
CA PRO A 173 14.56 15.63 -28.49
C PRO A 173 14.56 14.83 -27.17
N PHE A 174 15.57 14.01 -26.91
CA PHE A 174 15.69 13.26 -25.64
C PHE A 174 16.16 14.16 -24.48
N ASP A 175 16.99 15.17 -24.77
CA ASP A 175 17.43 16.17 -23.78
C ASP A 175 16.30 17.13 -23.35
N LEU A 176 15.27 17.33 -24.20
CA LEU A 176 14.10 18.13 -23.84
C LEU A 176 13.17 17.38 -22.86
N PHE A 177 13.10 16.06 -22.97
CA PHE A 177 12.30 15.23 -22.06
C PHE A 177 13.00 15.05 -20.70
N GLU A 178 14.33 14.88 -20.69
CA GLU A 178 15.10 14.92 -19.44
C GLU A 178 15.10 16.31 -18.79
N SER A 179 15.30 17.41 -19.52
CA SER A 179 15.31 18.75 -18.89
C SER A 179 13.94 19.21 -18.38
N LEU A 180 12.83 18.76 -18.97
CA LEU A 180 11.48 19.07 -18.49
C LEU A 180 11.07 18.17 -17.30
N PHE A 181 11.49 16.90 -17.29
CA PHE A 181 11.18 15.96 -16.20
C PHE A 181 12.16 16.09 -15.01
N GLU A 182 13.41 16.43 -15.28
CA GLU A 182 14.46 16.68 -14.29
C GLU A 182 14.45 18.14 -13.81
N GLY A 183 14.06 19.11 -14.66
CA GLY A 183 13.90 20.53 -14.28
C GLY A 183 12.56 20.91 -13.65
N MET A 184 11.56 20.02 -13.67
CA MET A 184 10.31 20.13 -12.90
C MET A 184 10.24 19.11 -11.74
N GLY A 185 11.18 18.15 -11.70
CA GLY A 185 11.18 17.03 -10.75
C GLY A 185 12.37 16.95 -9.80
N GLY A 186 13.44 17.73 -10.02
CA GLY A 186 14.62 17.74 -9.15
C GLY A 186 15.28 19.12 -9.12
N MET A 187 15.45 19.69 -7.93
CA MET A 187 16.13 20.99 -7.71
C MET A 187 15.31 22.28 -7.90
N GLY A 188 14.01 22.25 -7.57
CA GLY A 188 13.14 23.43 -7.43
C GLY A 188 12.37 23.55 -6.10
N GLY A 189 12.67 22.69 -5.12
CA GLY A 189 11.86 22.53 -3.89
C GLY A 189 12.11 23.53 -2.76
N MET A 190 12.98 24.53 -2.93
CA MET A 190 13.25 25.57 -1.92
C MET A 190 12.45 26.86 -2.17
N GLY A 191 11.31 26.74 -2.87
CA GLY A 191 10.31 27.79 -3.04
C GLY A 191 9.05 27.41 -2.28
N GLY A 192 8.91 27.93 -1.05
CA GLY A 192 7.90 27.55 -0.07
C GLY A 192 6.50 27.32 -0.66
N SER A 193 6.00 26.10 -0.41
CA SER A 193 4.63 25.68 -0.65
C SER A 193 3.66 26.77 -0.18
N ARG A 194 3.09 27.49 -1.15
CA ARG A 194 1.96 28.43 -1.00
C ARG A 194 0.66 27.68 -0.67
N ALA A 195 0.69 26.78 0.32
CA ALA A 195 -0.52 26.22 0.87
C ALA A 195 -1.09 27.24 1.85
N THR A 196 -2.22 27.86 1.48
CA THR A 196 -3.06 28.61 2.40
C THR A 196 -3.29 27.74 3.65
N ARG A 197 -2.74 28.17 4.78
CA ARG A 197 -2.80 27.45 6.08
C ARG A 197 -4.23 27.40 6.66
N ASN A 198 -5.24 27.75 5.85
CA ASN A 198 -6.67 27.82 6.17
C ASN A 198 -7.52 26.84 5.35
N ARG A 199 -6.92 25.82 4.74
CA ARG A 199 -7.68 24.75 4.07
C ARG A 199 -8.12 23.68 5.09
N PRO A 200 -9.28 23.03 4.88
CA PRO A 200 -9.61 21.78 5.58
C PRO A 200 -8.46 20.78 5.46
N MET A 201 -7.97 20.30 6.59
CA MET A 201 -6.91 19.30 6.66
C MET A 201 -7.50 17.99 7.15
N GLN A 202 -7.16 16.89 6.49
CA GLN A 202 -7.57 15.55 6.91
C GLN A 202 -7.11 15.28 8.35
N GLY A 203 -7.92 14.53 9.08
CA GLY A 203 -7.60 14.07 10.43
C GLY A 203 -6.54 12.98 10.43
N ASP A 204 -5.86 12.85 11.56
CA ASP A 204 -4.82 11.86 11.74
C ASP A 204 -5.45 10.47 11.97
N ASP A 205 -4.82 9.43 11.43
CA ASP A 205 -5.23 8.05 11.66
C ASP A 205 -4.95 7.64 13.11
N GLU A 206 -5.82 6.81 13.68
CA GLU A 206 -5.69 6.27 15.04
C GLU A 206 -5.34 4.79 14.99
N THR A 207 -4.57 4.30 15.96
CA THR A 207 -4.18 2.88 16.05
C THR A 207 -4.68 2.26 17.34
N TYR A 208 -5.27 1.07 17.26
CA TYR A 208 -5.77 0.34 18.42
C TYR A 208 -5.29 -1.11 18.40
N ASN A 209 -4.76 -1.59 19.53
CA ASN A 209 -4.32 -2.98 19.68
C ASN A 209 -5.44 -3.80 20.30
N LEU A 210 -6.03 -4.70 19.52
CA LEU A 210 -7.08 -5.61 19.95
C LEU A 210 -6.48 -6.98 20.29
N VAL A 211 -6.53 -7.33 21.57
CA VAL A 211 -6.11 -8.65 22.06
C VAL A 211 -7.28 -9.63 21.96
N LEU A 212 -7.08 -10.73 21.25
CA LEU A 212 -8.07 -11.80 21.05
C LEU A 212 -7.58 -13.10 21.66
N ASN A 213 -8.51 -13.91 22.15
CA ASN A 213 -8.22 -15.29 22.50
C ASN A 213 -8.08 -16.14 21.23
N PHE A 214 -7.37 -17.26 21.34
CA PHE A 214 -7.18 -18.21 20.25
C PHE A 214 -8.51 -18.67 19.60
N LYS A 215 -9.52 -18.97 20.42
CA LYS A 215 -10.83 -19.41 19.94
C LYS A 215 -11.59 -18.29 19.20
N ASP A 216 -11.58 -17.07 19.76
CA ASP A 216 -12.20 -15.90 19.13
C ASP A 216 -11.60 -15.61 17.75
N ALA A 217 -10.28 -15.78 17.61
CA ALA A 217 -9.59 -15.58 16.34
C ALA A 217 -9.98 -16.60 15.28
N ILE A 218 -10.29 -17.85 15.68
CA ILE A 218 -10.71 -18.90 14.74
C ILE A 218 -12.16 -18.70 14.30
N PHE A 219 -13.08 -18.49 15.23
CA PHE A 219 -14.51 -18.37 14.91
C PHE A 219 -14.90 -17.00 14.36
N GLY A 220 -14.10 -15.97 14.63
CA GLY A 220 -14.51 -14.59 14.42
C GLY A 220 -15.46 -14.14 15.53
N VAL A 221 -15.44 -12.85 15.83
CA VAL A 221 -16.23 -12.29 16.93
C VAL A 221 -16.58 -10.84 16.63
N GLU A 222 -17.77 -10.44 17.07
CA GLU A 222 -18.16 -9.03 17.11
C GLU A 222 -17.78 -8.48 18.49
N LYS A 223 -16.84 -7.54 18.54
CA LYS A 223 -16.37 -6.91 19.78
C LYS A 223 -16.65 -5.42 19.75
N GLU A 224 -17.15 -4.88 20.86
CA GLU A 224 -17.24 -3.44 21.08
C GLU A 224 -15.94 -2.95 21.72
N ILE A 225 -15.34 -1.92 21.13
CA ILE A 225 -14.15 -1.28 21.67
C ILE A 225 -14.44 0.17 22.04
N GLU A 226 -13.82 0.64 23.12
CA GLU A 226 -13.88 2.02 23.55
C GLU A 226 -12.59 2.75 23.15
N ILE A 227 -12.72 3.73 22.26
CA ILE A 227 -11.59 4.55 21.81
C ILE A 227 -11.84 6.00 22.20
N THR A 228 -10.76 6.64 22.66
CA THR A 228 -10.73 8.08 22.90
C THR A 228 -10.13 8.77 21.70
N ARG A 229 -10.92 9.58 20.98
CA ARG A 229 -10.47 10.28 19.77
C ARG A 229 -10.89 11.74 19.78
N LEU A 230 -10.31 12.53 18.88
CA LEU A 230 -10.75 13.89 18.61
C LEU A 230 -11.95 13.85 17.68
N GLU A 231 -13.09 14.35 18.12
CA GLU A 231 -14.28 14.51 17.29
C GLU A 231 -14.49 15.98 16.92
N THR A 232 -15.24 16.22 15.84
CA THR A 232 -15.61 17.57 15.43
C THR A 232 -16.41 18.24 16.54
N CYS A 233 -16.04 19.46 16.88
CA CYS A 233 -16.72 20.21 17.93
C CYS A 233 -18.15 20.57 17.51
N GLY A 234 -19.16 19.97 18.14
CA GLY A 234 -20.57 20.20 17.77
C GLY A 234 -21.13 21.61 18.05
N THR A 235 -20.38 22.49 18.72
CA THR A 235 -20.81 23.90 18.91
C THR A 235 -20.33 24.82 17.79
N CYS A 236 -19.29 24.45 17.05
CA CYS A 236 -18.74 25.27 15.95
C CYS A 236 -18.60 24.48 14.64
N ASP A 237 -19.04 23.23 14.61
CA ASP A 237 -18.97 22.29 13.48
C ASP A 237 -17.59 22.24 12.82
N GLY A 238 -16.53 22.33 13.63
CA GLY A 238 -15.15 22.28 13.16
C GLY A 238 -14.57 23.62 12.70
N SER A 239 -15.33 24.71 12.68
CA SER A 239 -14.84 26.04 12.28
C SER A 239 -13.86 26.68 13.28
N GLY A 240 -13.91 26.28 14.56
CA GLY A 240 -13.11 26.88 15.62
C GLY A 240 -13.59 28.28 16.05
N VAL A 241 -14.62 28.82 15.40
CA VAL A 241 -15.18 30.14 15.68
C VAL A 241 -16.38 30.03 16.63
N LYS A 242 -16.61 31.05 17.45
CA LYS A 242 -17.82 31.11 18.29
C LYS A 242 -19.08 31.08 17.40
N ALA A 243 -20.02 30.22 17.75
CA ALA A 243 -21.30 30.08 17.03
C ALA A 243 -21.97 31.46 16.83
N GLY A 244 -22.40 31.73 15.61
CA GLY A 244 -23.05 33.00 15.24
C GLY A 244 -22.13 34.18 14.96
N THR A 245 -20.81 34.03 15.12
CA THR A 245 -19.83 35.07 14.72
C THR A 245 -19.17 34.73 13.39
N LYS A 246 -18.95 35.74 12.54
CA LYS A 246 -18.28 35.57 11.24
C LYS A 246 -16.80 35.95 11.37
N PRO A 247 -15.87 35.20 10.74
CA PRO A 247 -14.48 35.59 10.69
C PRO A 247 -14.33 36.92 9.93
N THR A 248 -13.50 37.81 10.47
CA THR A 248 -13.17 39.11 9.86
C THR A 248 -11.76 39.06 9.30
N LYS A 249 -11.51 39.74 8.18
CA LYS A 249 -10.16 39.79 7.58
C LYS A 249 -9.20 40.46 8.54
N CYS A 250 -8.02 39.87 8.71
CA CYS A 250 -6.97 40.45 9.54
C CYS A 250 -6.50 41.78 8.92
N THR A 251 -6.58 42.86 9.69
CA THR A 251 -6.18 44.21 9.26
C THR A 251 -4.66 44.33 9.07
N THR A 252 -3.87 43.66 9.92
CA THR A 252 -2.39 43.71 9.89
C THR A 252 -1.77 43.08 8.63
N CYS A 253 -2.36 41.98 8.13
CA CYS A 253 -1.86 41.29 6.93
C CYS A 253 -2.81 41.37 5.73
N GLY A 254 -3.94 42.07 5.84
CA GLY A 254 -4.95 42.18 4.78
C GLY A 254 -5.55 40.85 4.33
N GLY A 255 -5.53 39.80 5.17
CA GLY A 255 -5.98 38.46 4.80
C GLY A 255 -4.88 37.52 4.30
N GLN A 256 -3.64 37.99 4.17
CA GLN A 256 -2.54 37.18 3.60
C GLN A 256 -1.93 36.20 4.60
N GLY A 257 -2.16 36.37 5.90
CA GLY A 257 -1.61 35.54 6.98
C GLY A 257 -0.11 35.71 7.21
N GLN A 258 0.59 36.48 6.38
CA GLN A 258 2.02 36.74 6.47
C GLN A 258 2.27 38.24 6.36
N VAL A 259 3.32 38.71 7.03
CA VAL A 259 3.78 40.09 6.97
C VAL A 259 5.23 40.10 6.52
N VAL A 260 5.54 40.91 5.52
CA VAL A 260 6.91 41.07 5.00
C VAL A 260 7.63 42.09 5.87
N SER A 261 8.68 41.66 6.56
CA SER A 261 9.55 42.52 7.36
C SER A 261 10.86 42.77 6.61
N SER A 262 11.10 44.00 6.20
CA SER A 262 12.37 44.40 5.59
C SER A 262 13.36 44.79 6.68
N VAL A 263 14.42 44.01 6.86
CA VAL A 263 15.53 44.34 7.76
C VAL A 263 16.67 44.91 6.93
N ARG A 264 17.13 46.12 7.28
CA ARG A 264 18.28 46.74 6.62
C ARG A 264 19.56 46.22 7.26
N THR A 265 20.34 45.47 6.50
CA THR A 265 21.69 45.02 6.89
C THR A 265 22.75 45.88 6.18
N PRO A 266 23.99 45.95 6.67
CA PRO A 266 25.08 46.68 5.99
C PRO A 266 25.36 46.19 4.56
N LEU A 267 24.88 44.99 4.20
CA LEU A 267 25.01 44.37 2.88
C LEU A 267 23.77 44.56 1.98
N GLY A 268 22.76 45.33 2.42
CA GLY A 268 21.53 45.60 1.67
C GLY A 268 20.25 45.35 2.46
N VAL A 269 19.11 45.54 1.80
CA VAL A 269 17.79 45.31 2.40
C VAL A 269 17.40 43.85 2.20
N PHE A 270 17.28 43.09 3.29
CA PHE A 270 16.82 41.70 3.26
C PHE A 270 15.34 41.67 3.66
N GLN A 271 14.50 41.08 2.82
CA GLN A 271 13.07 40.92 3.10
C GLN A 271 12.82 39.53 3.68
N GLN A 272 12.38 39.47 4.93
CA GLN A 272 11.99 38.23 5.59
C GLN A 272 10.47 38.17 5.72
N VAL A 273 9.89 37.06 5.31
CA VAL A 273 8.45 36.82 5.45
C VAL A 273 8.19 36.15 6.80
N MET A 274 7.41 36.80 7.65
CA MET A 274 7.04 36.30 8.97
C MET A 274 5.54 35.98 9.00
N THR A 275 5.13 35.00 9.80
CA THR A 275 3.70 34.77 10.06
C THR A 275 3.11 35.96 10.79
N CYS A 276 1.96 36.46 10.35
CA CYS A 276 1.30 37.59 11.02
C CYS A 276 0.97 37.24 12.47
N SER A 277 1.50 37.99 13.43
CA SER A 277 1.31 37.75 14.87
C SER A 277 -0.15 37.89 15.30
N THR A 278 -0.90 38.82 14.71
CA THR A 278 -2.30 39.08 15.05
C THR A 278 -3.25 37.94 14.70
N CYS A 279 -2.99 37.19 13.62
CA CYS A 279 -3.86 36.10 13.17
C CYS A 279 -3.17 34.73 13.18
N GLY A 280 -1.92 34.62 13.66
CA GLY A 280 -1.17 33.36 13.69
C GLY A 280 -1.00 32.66 12.34
N GLY A 281 -1.11 33.38 11.23
CA GLY A 281 -1.05 32.80 9.89
C GLY A 281 -2.38 32.42 9.22
N THR A 282 -3.54 32.65 9.84
CA THR A 282 -4.84 32.29 9.26
C THR A 282 -5.35 33.30 8.22
N GLY A 283 -4.94 34.57 8.33
CA GLY A 283 -5.47 35.69 7.54
C GLY A 283 -6.79 36.24 8.09
N GLU A 284 -7.40 35.58 9.08
CA GLU A 284 -8.70 35.95 9.64
C GLU A 284 -8.62 36.05 11.16
N ILE A 285 -9.35 37.01 11.71
CA ILE A 285 -9.52 37.21 13.14
C ILE A 285 -10.97 36.87 13.47
N SER A 286 -11.14 35.97 14.42
CA SER A 286 -12.44 35.50 14.89
C SER A 286 -12.39 35.27 16.39
N THR A 287 -13.53 35.41 17.06
CA THR A 287 -13.64 35.02 18.47
C THR A 287 -13.55 33.49 18.57
N PRO A 288 -12.61 32.93 19.34
CA PRO A 288 -12.45 31.49 19.46
C PRO A 288 -13.70 30.87 20.10
N CYS A 289 -14.02 29.65 19.69
CA CYS A 289 -15.08 28.87 20.31
C CYS A 289 -14.72 28.51 21.75
N GLY A 290 -15.65 28.63 22.70
CA GLY A 290 -15.37 28.39 24.13
C GLY A 290 -15.18 26.93 24.52
N THR A 291 -15.71 25.98 23.75
CA THR A 291 -15.64 24.53 24.04
C THR A 291 -14.37 23.87 23.51
N CYS A 292 -13.88 24.30 22.35
CA CYS A 292 -12.65 23.79 21.72
C CYS A 292 -11.50 24.80 21.73
N SER A 293 -11.69 25.97 22.34
CA SER A 293 -10.70 27.05 22.43
C SER A 293 -10.06 27.46 21.10
N GLY A 294 -10.80 27.34 20.00
CA GLY A 294 -10.32 27.67 18.65
C GLY A 294 -9.77 26.50 17.82
N ASP A 295 -9.62 25.30 18.39
CA ASP A 295 -9.07 24.14 17.66
C ASP A 295 -10.10 23.48 16.71
N GLY A 296 -11.40 23.64 16.99
CA GLY A 296 -12.48 23.05 16.20
C GLY A 296 -12.74 21.57 16.47
N ARG A 297 -11.94 20.94 17.33
CA ARG A 297 -12.07 19.52 17.72
C ARG A 297 -12.19 19.40 19.24
N VAL A 298 -12.81 18.31 19.70
CA VAL A 298 -12.97 18.00 21.13
C VAL A 298 -12.68 16.52 21.37
N ARG A 299 -12.00 16.19 22.47
CA ARG A 299 -11.72 14.80 22.83
C ARG A 299 -12.99 14.15 23.38
N ARG A 300 -13.41 13.02 22.79
CA ARG A 300 -14.57 12.24 23.22
C ARG A 300 -14.25 10.74 23.17
N THR A 301 -14.85 9.99 24.08
CA THR A 301 -14.85 8.54 24.09
C THR A 301 -16.03 8.03 23.28
N LYS A 302 -15.79 7.11 22.34
CA LYS A 302 -16.82 6.49 21.51
C LYS A 302 -16.67 4.97 21.56
N ARG A 303 -17.82 4.28 21.65
CA ARG A 303 -17.92 2.83 21.47
C ARG A 303 -18.10 2.51 19.99
N ILE A 304 -17.24 1.66 19.45
CA ILE A 304 -17.27 1.21 18.05
C ILE A 304 -17.41 -0.30 18.05
N SER A 305 -18.42 -0.82 17.35
CA SER A 305 -18.57 -2.26 17.11
C SER A 305 -17.69 -2.69 15.95
N LEU A 306 -16.81 -3.64 16.21
CA LEU A 306 -15.89 -4.22 15.24
C LEU A 306 -16.27 -5.66 14.95
N LYS A 307 -16.41 -5.98 13.67
CA LYS A 307 -16.58 -7.36 13.21
C LYS A 307 -15.23 -7.92 12.80
N VAL A 308 -14.69 -8.80 13.63
CA VAL A 308 -13.44 -9.52 13.32
C VAL A 308 -13.80 -10.77 12.51
N PRO A 309 -13.23 -10.95 11.31
CA PRO A 309 -13.49 -12.15 10.51
C PRO A 309 -12.89 -13.40 11.17
N ALA A 310 -13.45 -14.55 10.82
CA ALA A 310 -12.95 -15.85 11.24
C ALA A 310 -11.56 -16.14 10.63
N GLY A 311 -10.70 -16.84 11.37
CA GLY A 311 -9.39 -17.30 10.92
C GLY A 311 -8.31 -16.22 10.86
N VAL A 312 -8.44 -15.14 11.63
CA VAL A 312 -7.43 -14.06 11.67
C VAL A 312 -6.14 -14.51 12.34
N ASP A 313 -5.01 -14.13 11.76
CA ASP A 313 -3.68 -14.37 12.32
C ASP A 313 -3.22 -13.19 13.20
N SER A 314 -2.29 -13.47 14.11
CA SER A 314 -1.63 -12.42 14.91
C SER A 314 -0.81 -11.50 14.00
N GLY A 315 -0.90 -10.19 14.23
CA GLY A 315 -0.31 -9.16 13.38
C GLY A 315 -1.19 -8.72 12.20
N SER A 316 -2.39 -9.28 12.06
CA SER A 316 -3.38 -8.80 11.07
C SER A 316 -3.81 -7.37 11.36
N ARG A 317 -4.04 -6.59 10.30
CA ARG A 317 -4.54 -5.20 10.37
C ARG A 317 -5.96 -5.11 9.84
N LEU A 318 -6.87 -4.56 10.63
CA LEU A 318 -8.25 -4.25 10.23
C LEU A 318 -8.42 -2.73 10.16
N ARG A 319 -8.87 -2.22 9.00
CA ARG A 319 -9.11 -0.79 8.79
C ARG A 319 -10.59 -0.49 8.94
N VAL A 320 -10.91 0.47 9.80
CA VAL A 320 -12.26 1.01 9.99
C VAL A 320 -12.26 2.45 9.48
N ARG A 321 -13.07 2.69 8.45
CA ARG A 321 -13.06 3.97 7.74
C ARG A 321 -13.66 5.09 8.58
N SER A 322 -13.05 6.27 8.53
CA SER A 322 -13.54 7.51 9.17
C SER A 322 -13.74 7.40 10.69
N GLU A 323 -13.14 6.38 11.31
CA GLU A 323 -13.19 6.18 12.75
C GLU A 323 -11.93 6.70 13.49
N GLY A 324 -10.98 7.32 12.78
CA GLY A 324 -9.82 8.01 13.35
C GLY A 324 -10.14 9.39 13.92
N ASN A 325 -9.13 10.26 14.02
CA ASN A 325 -9.32 11.61 14.53
C ASN A 325 -10.03 12.50 13.50
N ALA A 326 -10.88 13.41 13.95
CA ALA A 326 -11.54 14.40 13.08
C ALA A 326 -10.51 15.33 12.42
N GLY A 327 -10.79 15.79 11.21
CA GLY A 327 -9.97 16.74 10.48
C GLY A 327 -10.02 18.15 11.04
N ARG A 328 -9.08 19.00 10.61
CA ARG A 328 -8.88 20.37 11.13
C ARG A 328 -9.66 21.28 10.20
N ARG A 329 -10.38 22.25 10.77
CA ARG A 329 -11.20 23.21 9.99
C ARG A 329 -12.23 22.51 9.08
N GLY A 330 -12.91 21.50 9.63
CA GLY A 330 -13.92 20.73 8.89
C GLY A 330 -13.35 19.75 7.86
N GLY A 331 -12.07 19.39 7.95
CA GLY A 331 -11.51 18.31 7.13
C GLY A 331 -12.08 16.93 7.49
N GLU A 332 -11.96 16.00 6.55
CA GLU A 332 -12.44 14.62 6.74
C GLU A 332 -11.69 13.92 7.89
N PRO A 333 -12.36 13.04 8.65
CA PRO A 333 -11.70 12.23 9.66
C PRO A 333 -10.66 11.27 9.06
N GLY A 334 -9.63 10.96 9.84
CA GLY A 334 -8.73 9.84 9.56
C GLY A 334 -9.42 8.49 9.79
N ASP A 335 -8.67 7.42 9.58
CA ASP A 335 -9.12 6.05 9.76
C ASP A 335 -8.60 5.44 11.07
N LEU A 336 -9.26 4.37 11.51
CA LEU A 336 -8.81 3.56 12.64
C LEU A 336 -8.18 2.27 12.12
N TYR A 337 -6.92 2.03 12.49
CA TYR A 337 -6.22 0.78 12.24
C TYR A 337 -6.20 -0.07 13.52
N VAL A 338 -6.87 -1.21 13.46
CA VAL A 338 -6.92 -2.18 14.54
C VAL A 338 -5.88 -3.26 14.26
N PHE A 339 -4.86 -3.34 15.10
CA PHE A 339 -3.88 -4.41 15.09
C PHE A 339 -4.36 -5.55 15.97
N ILE A 340 -4.46 -6.74 15.40
CA ILE A 340 -4.95 -7.92 16.11
C ILE A 340 -3.77 -8.67 16.68
N GLU A 341 -3.77 -8.88 17.99
CA GLU A 341 -2.84 -9.74 18.70
C GLU A 341 -3.59 -10.95 19.24
N VAL A 342 -3.21 -12.15 18.80
CA VAL A 342 -3.86 -13.39 19.23
C VAL A 342 -3.05 -14.03 20.34
N LEU A 343 -3.68 -14.23 21.51
CA LEU A 343 -3.10 -14.97 22.62
C LEU A 343 -3.01 -16.45 22.27
N SER A 344 -1.84 -17.04 22.47
CA SER A 344 -1.61 -18.47 22.28
C SER A 344 -2.34 -19.28 23.35
N ASP A 345 -2.97 -20.38 22.95
CA ASP A 345 -3.52 -21.37 23.88
C ASP A 345 -2.41 -22.34 24.36
N GLN A 346 -2.54 -22.86 25.58
CA GLN A 346 -1.62 -23.86 26.13
C GLN A 346 -1.86 -25.23 25.50
N VAL A 347 -3.12 -25.52 25.13
CA VAL A 347 -3.57 -26.82 24.66
C VAL A 347 -3.47 -26.96 23.15
N LEU A 348 -3.84 -25.89 22.43
CA LEU A 348 -3.92 -25.84 20.98
C LEU A 348 -2.86 -24.88 20.44
N LYS A 349 -2.04 -25.36 19.52
CA LYS A 349 -1.03 -24.54 18.84
C LYS A 349 -1.38 -24.43 17.38
N ARG A 350 -1.45 -23.21 16.85
CA ARG A 350 -1.62 -22.98 15.42
C ARG A 350 -0.25 -23.00 14.74
N ASP A 351 -0.17 -23.77 13.66
CA ASP A 351 0.99 -23.87 12.78
C ASP A 351 0.52 -23.63 11.35
N GLY A 352 0.61 -22.37 10.91
CA GLY A 352 0.01 -21.90 9.67
C GLY A 352 -1.51 -22.14 9.65
N THR A 353 -1.97 -22.95 8.70
CA THR A 353 -3.39 -23.32 8.55
C THR A 353 -3.80 -24.46 9.47
N ASN A 354 -2.84 -25.21 10.02
CA ASN A 354 -3.10 -26.40 10.81
C ASN A 354 -3.14 -26.08 12.31
N ILE A 355 -3.85 -26.93 13.05
CA ILE A 355 -3.91 -26.87 14.51
C ILE A 355 -3.28 -28.13 15.06
N LEU A 356 -2.24 -27.94 15.85
CA LEU A 356 -1.48 -28.99 16.50
C LEU A 356 -1.92 -29.13 17.95
N HIS A 357 -2.22 -30.37 18.35
CA HIS A 357 -2.47 -30.72 19.73
C HIS A 357 -1.59 -31.89 20.14
N THR A 358 -0.95 -31.81 21.30
CA THR A 358 -0.16 -32.93 21.84
C THR A 358 -1.03 -33.72 22.82
N CYS A 359 -1.52 -34.88 22.37
CA CYS A 359 -2.30 -35.78 23.20
C CYS A 359 -1.35 -36.73 23.96
N LYS A 360 -1.51 -36.79 25.27
CA LYS A 360 -0.75 -37.69 26.15
C LYS A 360 -1.52 -38.99 26.32
N VAL A 361 -0.90 -40.10 25.94
CA VAL A 361 -1.51 -41.43 25.98
C VAL A 361 -0.62 -42.36 26.79
N SER A 362 -1.21 -43.26 27.59
CA SER A 362 -0.42 -44.24 28.33
C SER A 362 0.21 -45.27 27.40
N TYR A 363 1.33 -45.86 27.79
CA TYR A 363 1.99 -46.89 26.97
C TYR A 363 1.11 -48.13 26.75
N ILE A 364 0.24 -48.48 27.70
CA ILE A 364 -0.69 -49.61 27.60
C ILE A 364 -1.75 -49.31 26.54
N ASP A 365 -2.33 -48.11 26.61
CA ASP A 365 -3.36 -47.65 25.69
C ASP A 365 -2.83 -47.52 24.26
N ALA A 366 -1.58 -47.10 24.09
CA ALA A 366 -0.93 -47.04 22.79
C ALA A 366 -0.72 -48.44 22.17
N ILE A 367 -0.48 -49.47 23.00
CA ILE A 367 -0.30 -50.86 22.54
C ILE A 367 -1.66 -51.48 22.19
N LEU A 368 -2.65 -51.37 23.07
CA LEU A 368 -3.95 -52.02 22.91
C LEU A 368 -4.90 -51.26 21.96
N GLY A 369 -4.69 -49.95 21.81
CA GLY A 369 -5.61 -49.05 21.13
C GLY A 369 -6.76 -48.63 22.04
N THR A 370 -7.10 -47.35 22.03
CA THR A 370 -8.14 -46.77 22.89
C THR A 370 -8.89 -45.64 22.19
N VAL A 371 -9.95 -45.15 22.84
CA VAL A 371 -10.66 -43.95 22.42
C VAL A 371 -10.39 -42.87 23.47
N VAL A 372 -9.79 -41.77 23.05
CA VAL A 372 -9.37 -40.66 23.95
C VAL A 372 -10.15 -39.41 23.58
N LYS A 373 -10.66 -38.70 24.60
CA LYS A 373 -11.31 -37.40 24.42
C LYS A 373 -10.26 -36.32 24.17
N VAL A 374 -10.28 -35.74 22.97
CA VAL A 374 -9.34 -34.71 22.54
C VAL A 374 -10.06 -33.36 22.45
N PRO A 375 -9.48 -32.28 23.02
CA PRO A 375 -9.98 -30.94 22.82
C PRO A 375 -9.70 -30.48 21.38
N THR A 376 -10.77 -30.18 20.66
CA THR A 376 -10.74 -29.53 19.35
C THR A 376 -11.17 -28.07 19.48
N VAL A 377 -11.13 -27.34 18.37
CA VAL A 377 -11.60 -25.94 18.33
C VAL A 377 -13.09 -25.84 18.67
N ASP A 378 -13.90 -26.77 18.14
CA ASP A 378 -15.36 -26.79 18.26
C ASP A 378 -15.86 -27.44 19.56
N GLY A 379 -15.01 -28.22 20.24
CA GLY A 379 -15.38 -28.91 21.47
C GLY A 379 -14.56 -30.16 21.75
N MET A 380 -15.05 -31.03 22.63
CA MET A 380 -14.42 -32.33 22.89
C MET A 380 -14.89 -33.35 21.87
N VAL A 381 -13.96 -34.00 21.18
CA VAL A 381 -14.25 -35.06 20.20
C VAL A 381 -13.50 -36.33 20.60
N ASP A 382 -14.15 -37.48 20.42
CA ASP A 382 -13.56 -38.79 20.68
C ASP A 382 -12.62 -39.17 19.53
N LEU A 383 -11.31 -39.22 19.80
CA LEU A 383 -10.28 -39.67 18.87
C LEU A 383 -10.00 -41.16 19.08
N LYS A 384 -10.14 -41.96 18.01
CA LYS A 384 -9.78 -43.38 18.03
C LYS A 384 -8.28 -43.54 17.77
N VAL A 385 -7.54 -44.02 18.78
CA VAL A 385 -6.13 -44.36 18.69
C VAL A 385 -6.00 -45.85 18.34
N PRO A 386 -5.43 -46.22 17.19
CA PRO A 386 -5.27 -47.62 16.81
C PRO A 386 -4.24 -48.34 17.69
N ALA A 387 -4.38 -49.66 17.80
CA ALA A 387 -3.41 -50.51 18.49
C ALA A 387 -2.03 -50.42 17.81
N GLY A 388 -0.96 -50.43 18.62
CA GLY A 388 0.42 -50.34 18.13
C GLY A 388 0.85 -48.94 17.68
N THR A 389 0.17 -47.89 18.15
CA THR A 389 0.51 -46.50 17.79
C THR A 389 1.89 -46.14 18.30
N GLN A 390 2.75 -45.64 17.41
CA GLN A 390 4.11 -45.24 17.75
C GLN A 390 4.15 -43.82 18.36
N PRO A 391 5.09 -43.53 19.27
CA PRO A 391 5.26 -42.19 19.80
C PRO A 391 5.61 -41.20 18.69
N GLY A 392 4.96 -40.04 18.69
CA GLY A 392 5.14 -38.99 17.68
C GLY A 392 4.25 -39.14 16.43
N THR A 393 3.48 -40.22 16.31
CA THR A 393 2.50 -40.37 15.23
C THR A 393 1.47 -39.23 15.28
N THR A 394 1.16 -38.64 14.14
CA THR A 394 0.12 -37.61 13.98
C THR A 394 -1.13 -38.21 13.36
N LEU A 395 -2.28 -38.01 13.99
CA LEU A 395 -3.57 -38.55 13.57
C LEU A 395 -4.61 -37.43 13.41
N GLY A 396 -5.55 -37.60 12.47
CA GLY A 396 -6.71 -36.73 12.26
C GLY A 396 -6.44 -35.50 11.38
N ASP A 397 -7.52 -34.73 11.14
CA ASP A 397 -7.49 -33.47 10.38
C ASP A 397 -6.90 -32.32 11.21
N GLN A 398 -7.33 -32.21 12.47
CA GLN A 398 -6.55 -31.53 13.49
C GLN A 398 -5.34 -32.41 13.79
N LEU A 399 -4.13 -31.88 13.64
CA LEU A 399 -2.90 -32.65 13.80
C LEU A 399 -2.69 -33.01 15.28
N VAL A 400 -3.20 -34.16 15.68
CA VAL A 400 -3.02 -34.68 17.04
C VAL A 400 -1.76 -35.51 17.09
N ARG A 401 -0.71 -34.97 17.71
CA ARG A 401 0.55 -35.68 17.94
C ARG A 401 0.42 -36.52 19.19
N VAL A 402 0.56 -37.84 19.05
CA VAL A 402 0.52 -38.77 20.17
C VAL A 402 1.86 -38.76 20.91
N GLN A 403 1.85 -38.38 22.17
CA GLN A 403 2.99 -38.50 23.08
C GLN A 403 2.71 -39.62 24.07
N VAL A 404 3.47 -40.71 23.96
CA VAL A 404 3.36 -41.84 24.88
C VAL A 404 4.05 -41.50 26.20
N GLU A 405 3.30 -41.50 27.29
CA GLU A 405 3.84 -41.29 28.64
C GLU A 405 4.18 -42.64 29.27
N ILE A 406 5.46 -42.79 29.64
CA ILE A 406 5.98 -43.94 30.37
C ILE A 406 6.09 -43.55 31.85
N PRO A 407 5.43 -44.28 32.78
CA PRO A 407 5.47 -43.96 34.20
C PRO A 407 6.89 -44.12 34.76
N LYS A 408 7.32 -43.17 35.60
CA LYS A 408 8.66 -43.18 36.24
C LYS A 408 8.78 -44.20 37.38
N ARG A 409 7.66 -44.63 37.95
CA ARG A 409 7.58 -45.56 39.08
C ARG A 409 6.50 -46.59 38.76
N LEU A 410 6.81 -47.84 39.05
CA LEU A 410 5.91 -48.98 38.84
C LEU A 410 5.67 -49.65 40.20
N SER A 411 4.45 -50.13 40.41
CA SER A 411 4.14 -50.98 41.57
C SER A 411 4.82 -52.35 41.43
N GLY A 412 4.92 -53.09 42.54
CA GLY A 412 5.55 -54.41 42.55
C GLY A 412 4.88 -55.40 41.59
N ASP A 413 3.56 -55.33 41.45
CA ASP A 413 2.81 -56.23 40.58
C ASP A 413 2.88 -55.81 39.10
N GLU A 414 2.81 -54.51 38.80
CA GLU A 414 3.05 -54.00 37.43
C GLU A 414 4.44 -54.38 36.92
N LYS A 415 5.46 -54.29 37.80
CA LYS A 415 6.83 -54.66 37.45
C LYS A 415 6.94 -56.15 37.07
N LYS A 416 6.30 -57.05 37.84
CA LYS A 416 6.26 -58.48 37.51
C LYS A 416 5.63 -58.72 36.14
N LEU A 417 4.49 -58.08 35.85
CA LEU A 417 3.81 -58.22 34.55
C LEU A 417 4.67 -57.71 33.38
N ILE A 418 5.38 -56.61 33.56
CA ILE A 418 6.28 -56.07 32.53
C ILE A 418 7.51 -56.99 32.34
N GLU A 419 8.03 -57.59 33.41
CA GLU A 419 9.11 -58.58 33.33
C GLU A 419 8.66 -59.86 32.59
N GLU A 420 7.44 -60.33 32.84
CA GLU A 420 6.83 -61.44 32.09
C GLU A 420 6.71 -61.11 30.59
N LEU A 421 6.19 -59.92 30.25
CA LEU A 421 6.12 -59.44 28.87
C LEU A 421 7.51 -59.33 28.22
N ALA A 422 8.51 -58.86 28.97
CA ALA A 422 9.89 -58.78 28.49
C ALA A 422 10.49 -60.16 28.20
N ASN A 423 10.19 -61.16 29.03
CA ASN A 423 10.64 -62.54 28.83
C ASN A 423 9.98 -63.18 27.60
N LEU A 424 8.68 -62.95 27.39
CA LEU A 424 7.97 -63.39 26.18
C LEU A 424 8.56 -62.77 24.91
N ASN A 425 8.91 -61.48 24.95
CA ASN A 425 9.55 -60.79 23.83
C ASN A 425 10.95 -61.33 23.54
N LYS A 426 11.76 -61.63 24.57
CA LYS A 426 13.07 -62.27 24.39
C LYS A 426 12.96 -63.68 23.80
N ALA A 427 11.97 -64.46 24.24
CA ALA A 427 11.70 -65.78 23.70
C ALA A 427 11.23 -65.74 22.22
N LYS A 428 10.58 -64.65 21.80
CA LYS A 428 10.22 -64.38 20.39
C LYS A 428 11.37 -63.89 19.52
N ALA A 429 12.44 -63.37 20.11
CA ALA A 429 13.56 -62.78 19.39
C ALA A 429 14.54 -63.75 18.65
N PRO A 430 14.48 -65.11 18.69
CA PRO A 430 15.42 -65.93 17.94
C PRO A 430 14.84 -66.44 16.61
N ASN A 431 14.34 -65.55 15.72
CA ASN A 431 13.98 -65.96 14.34
C ASN A 431 13.85 -64.84 13.27
N SER A 432 14.39 -63.64 13.48
CA SER A 432 14.38 -62.59 12.42
C SER A 432 15.63 -62.56 11.53
N SER A 433 16.51 -63.58 11.58
CA SER A 433 17.60 -63.75 10.61
C SER A 433 17.32 -64.89 9.62
N ARG A 434 16.36 -64.69 8.71
CA ARG A 434 16.31 -65.40 7.41
C ARG A 434 15.25 -64.78 6.48
N ARG A 435 15.62 -63.69 5.81
CA ARG A 435 15.39 -63.50 4.37
C ARG A 435 16.18 -62.33 3.83
#